data_AF-A0A4Y2HTM5-F1
#
_entry.id   AF-A0A4Y2HTM5-F1
#
_cell.length_a   1.000
_cell.length_b   1.000
_cell.length_c   1.000
_cell.angle_alpha   90.00
_cell.angle_beta   90.00
_cell.angle_gamma   90.00
#
_symmetry.space_group_name_H-M   'P 1'
#
loop_
_entity.id
_entity.type
_entity.pdbx_description
1 polymer ?
#
loop_
_entity_poly.entity_id
_entity_poly.type
_entity_poly.pdbx_seq_one_letter_code
_entity_poly.pdbx_strand_id
1 'polypeptide(L)'
;MPRICGNSINNFCYICEELTFAAQKNIISAVAKKAYHLYFGCKIGDQDKYWAPHVCCRTCEITLFNWLHGKRKDICVPVIWRDPANHIDDCYFCMVPAASGVFTKKKKRTIEYPNIPSALRPVSHGEVLPIPEPPTDFSISSLDMSHNSSQASTSACGGSKDDDDFWCFDETSSPHKIISVELNDLVRDLDLSKSK
;
A
#
# COMPACT_ATOMS: atom_id res chain seq x y z
N MET A 1 -20.43 -21.58 -13.04
CA MET A 1 -19.01 -21.18 -12.96
C MET A 1 -18.82 -20.35 -11.70
N PRO A 2 -17.68 -20.44 -10.99
CA PRO A 2 -17.52 -19.71 -9.73
C PRO A 2 -17.70 -18.21 -9.99
N ARG A 3 -18.57 -17.56 -9.21
CA ARG A 3 -18.70 -16.09 -9.18
C ARG A 3 -17.57 -15.43 -8.36
N ILE A 4 -16.49 -16.16 -8.11
CA ILE A 4 -15.47 -15.81 -7.13
C ILE A 4 -14.13 -16.02 -7.81
N CYS A 5 -13.32 -14.95 -7.84
CA CYS A 5 -11.98 -14.98 -8.39
C CYS A 5 -11.12 -15.99 -7.62
N GLY A 6 -10.28 -16.75 -8.33
CA GLY A 6 -9.27 -17.60 -7.69
C GLY A 6 -8.15 -16.79 -7.02
N ASN A 7 -7.92 -15.56 -7.49
CA ASN A 7 -6.98 -14.61 -6.91
C ASN A 7 -7.69 -13.64 -5.96
N SER A 8 -7.07 -13.37 -4.81
CA SER A 8 -7.48 -12.25 -3.96
C SER A 8 -7.21 -10.92 -4.68
N ILE A 9 -8.18 -10.02 -4.65
CA ILE A 9 -8.08 -8.67 -5.24
C ILE A 9 -6.95 -7.86 -4.60
N ASN A 10 -6.69 -8.11 -3.31
CA ASN A 10 -5.63 -7.46 -2.55
C ASN A 10 -4.25 -8.05 -2.84
N ASN A 11 -4.12 -9.02 -3.75
CA ASN A 11 -2.81 -9.38 -4.29
C ASN A 11 -2.31 -8.36 -5.31
N PHE A 12 -3.14 -7.42 -5.77
CA PHE A 12 -2.78 -6.44 -6.78
C PHE A 12 -2.72 -5.03 -6.19
N CYS A 13 -1.86 -4.19 -6.75
CA CYS A 13 -1.79 -2.78 -6.40
C CYS A 13 -2.90 -2.01 -7.12
N TYR A 14 -3.64 -1.17 -6.40
CA TYR A 14 -4.63 -0.28 -7.01
C TYR A 14 -4.03 0.66 -8.07
N ILE A 15 -2.84 1.21 -7.79
CA ILE A 15 -2.20 2.25 -8.61
C ILE A 15 -1.47 1.69 -9.83
N CYS A 16 -0.55 0.72 -9.63
CA CYS A 16 0.27 0.18 -10.73
C CYS A 16 -0.23 -1.15 -11.28
N GLU A 17 -1.37 -1.67 -10.81
CA GLU A 17 -2.00 -2.91 -11.32
C GLU A 17 -1.20 -4.21 -11.08
N GLU A 18 0.07 -4.09 -10.72
CA GLU A 18 0.96 -5.23 -10.54
C GLU A 18 0.64 -6.05 -9.29
N LEU A 19 1.03 -7.31 -9.36
CA LEU A 19 1.07 -8.20 -8.21
C LEU A 19 1.96 -7.64 -7.09
N THR A 20 1.49 -7.76 -5.85
CA THR A 20 2.14 -7.26 -4.64
C THR A 20 2.26 -8.35 -3.58
N PHE A 21 3.42 -8.39 -2.95
CA PHE A 21 3.66 -9.29 -1.82
C PHE A 21 3.09 -8.68 -0.54
N ALA A 22 2.68 -9.53 0.43
CA ALA A 22 2.11 -9.06 1.69
C ALA A 22 3.01 -8.05 2.42
N ALA A 23 4.33 -8.30 2.46
CA ALA A 23 5.30 -7.37 3.07
C ALA A 23 5.56 -6.08 2.26
N GLN A 24 5.00 -5.97 1.05
CA GLN A 24 5.25 -4.87 0.11
C GLN A 24 3.98 -4.11 -0.27
N LYS A 25 2.88 -4.29 0.49
CA LYS A 25 1.62 -3.60 0.27
C LYS A 25 1.04 -3.10 1.59
N ASN A 26 0.34 -1.98 1.52
CA ASN A 26 -0.36 -1.37 2.63
C ASN A 26 -1.80 -1.06 2.21
N ILE A 27 -2.70 -0.95 3.17
CA ILE A 27 -3.97 -0.24 2.95
C ILE A 27 -3.64 1.17 2.47
N ILE A 28 -4.40 1.68 1.51
CA ILE A 28 -4.12 2.98 0.91
C ILE A 28 -4.33 4.08 1.95
N SER A 29 -3.23 4.69 2.39
CA SER A 29 -3.20 5.74 3.42
C SER A 29 -3.93 7.02 2.96
N ALA A 30 -4.36 7.85 3.93
CA ALA A 30 -4.99 9.13 3.62
C ALA A 30 -4.06 10.06 2.81
N VAL A 31 -2.76 10.01 3.11
CA VAL A 31 -1.71 10.72 2.37
C VAL A 31 -1.64 10.23 0.94
N ALA A 32 -1.60 8.90 0.73
CA ALA A 32 -1.59 8.33 -0.61
C ALA A 32 -2.85 8.70 -1.40
N LYS A 33 -4.04 8.67 -0.78
CA LYS A 33 -5.31 9.12 -1.41
C LYS A 33 -5.25 10.58 -1.84
N LYS A 34 -4.72 11.46 -0.99
CA LYS A 34 -4.59 12.90 -1.30
C LYS A 34 -3.55 13.14 -2.39
N ALA A 35 -2.38 12.51 -2.30
CA ALA A 35 -1.33 12.60 -3.30
C ALA A 35 -1.82 12.08 -4.67
N TYR A 36 -2.52 10.95 -4.67
CA TYR A 36 -3.15 10.38 -5.86
C TYR A 36 -4.13 11.38 -6.49
N HIS A 37 -4.98 12.02 -5.68
CA HIS A 37 -5.93 13.00 -6.20
C HIS A 37 -5.25 14.24 -6.79
N LEU A 38 -4.20 14.74 -6.16
CA LEU A 38 -3.43 15.88 -6.65
C LEU A 38 -2.67 15.54 -7.94
N TYR A 39 -2.13 14.32 -8.03
CA TYR A 39 -1.40 13.87 -9.21
C TYR A 39 -2.34 13.62 -10.38
N PHE A 40 -3.35 12.77 -10.19
CA PHE A 40 -4.19 12.27 -11.28
C PHE A 40 -5.46 13.08 -11.53
N GLY A 41 -5.79 14.03 -10.65
CA GLY A 41 -7.02 14.82 -10.74
C GLY A 41 -8.29 14.05 -10.35
N CYS A 42 -8.20 12.77 -10.01
CA CYS A 42 -9.35 11.93 -9.64
C CYS A 42 -9.14 11.28 -8.26
N LYS A 43 -10.24 10.99 -7.55
CA LYS A 43 -10.16 10.33 -6.24
C LYS A 43 -10.02 8.82 -6.43
N ILE A 44 -9.34 8.16 -5.49
CA ILE A 44 -9.37 6.69 -5.38
C ILE A 44 -10.81 6.27 -5.08
N GLY A 45 -11.40 5.52 -6.01
CA GLY A 45 -12.77 5.02 -5.94
C GLY A 45 -12.85 3.54 -5.58
N ASP A 46 -14.08 3.10 -5.32
CA ASP A 46 -14.48 1.68 -5.30
C ASP A 46 -13.73 0.80 -4.29
N GLN A 47 -13.22 1.41 -3.22
CA GLN A 47 -12.50 0.74 -2.13
C GLN A 47 -13.39 -0.16 -1.26
N ASP A 48 -14.69 -0.19 -1.51
CA ASP A 48 -15.69 -1.11 -0.92
C ASP A 48 -16.11 -2.21 -1.90
N LYS A 49 -15.64 -2.16 -3.15
CA LYS A 49 -16.06 -3.08 -4.21
C LYS A 49 -15.11 -4.25 -4.32
N TYR A 50 -15.64 -5.41 -4.68
CA TYR A 50 -14.84 -6.63 -4.88
C TYR A 50 -13.99 -6.57 -6.15
N TRP A 51 -14.27 -5.65 -7.07
CA TRP A 51 -13.61 -5.58 -8.37
C TRP A 51 -12.47 -4.54 -8.43
N ALA A 52 -12.16 -3.87 -7.32
CA ALA A 52 -11.06 -2.93 -7.20
C ALA A 52 -10.15 -3.30 -6.02
N PRO A 53 -8.81 -3.25 -6.14
CA PRO A 53 -7.92 -3.52 -5.03
C PRO A 53 -8.05 -2.49 -3.89
N HIS A 54 -7.95 -2.93 -2.64
CA HIS A 54 -8.02 -2.04 -1.46
C HIS A 54 -6.65 -1.64 -0.92
N VAL A 55 -5.59 -2.03 -1.64
CA VAL A 55 -4.21 -1.90 -1.21
C VAL A 55 -3.34 -1.26 -2.28
N CYS A 56 -2.28 -0.62 -1.85
CA CYS A 56 -1.26 -0.02 -2.70
C CYS A 56 0.11 -0.64 -2.38
N CYS A 57 0.93 -0.86 -3.39
CA CYS A 57 2.30 -1.30 -3.16
C CYS A 57 3.15 -0.16 -2.55
N ARG A 58 4.16 -0.54 -1.76
CA ARG A 58 5.08 0.40 -1.11
C ARG A 58 5.81 1.28 -2.13
N THR A 59 6.11 0.75 -3.32
CA THR A 59 6.76 1.51 -4.39
C THR A 59 5.89 2.67 -4.87
N CYS A 60 4.60 2.42 -5.13
CA CYS A 60 3.66 3.46 -5.56
C CYS A 60 3.44 4.50 -4.47
N GLU A 61 3.28 4.06 -3.22
CA GLU A 61 3.13 4.97 -2.08
C GLU A 61 4.36 5.88 -1.92
N ILE A 62 5.58 5.32 -1.95
CA ILE A 62 6.84 6.09 -1.89
C ILE A 62 6.99 7.02 -3.10
N THR A 63 6.55 6.60 -4.29
CA THR A 63 6.69 7.41 -5.50
C THR A 63 5.74 8.61 -5.47
N LEU A 64 4.47 8.40 -5.11
CA LEU A 64 3.52 9.49 -4.87
C LEU A 64 4.00 10.45 -3.79
N PHE A 65 4.50 9.90 -2.68
CA PHE A 65 5.05 10.71 -1.60
C PHE A 65 6.25 11.54 -2.05
N ASN A 66 7.18 10.97 -2.81
CA ASN A 66 8.33 11.71 -3.33
C ASN A 66 7.92 12.80 -4.32
N TRP A 67 6.97 12.51 -5.21
CA TRP A 67 6.42 13.51 -6.14
C TRP A 67 5.85 14.71 -5.36
N LEU A 68 5.09 14.43 -4.31
CA LEU A 68 4.50 15.45 -3.44
C LEU A 68 5.54 16.36 -2.76
N HIS A 69 6.79 15.90 -2.64
CA HIS A 69 7.94 16.69 -2.13
C HIS A 69 8.78 17.32 -3.24
N GLY A 70 8.27 17.46 -4.45
CA GLY A 70 9.00 18.09 -5.55
C GLY A 70 10.02 17.18 -6.24
N LYS A 71 10.14 15.90 -5.86
CA LYS A 71 11.04 14.98 -6.57
C LYS A 71 10.33 14.46 -7.82
N ARG A 72 10.83 14.83 -9.00
CA ARG A 72 10.29 14.36 -10.28
C ARG A 72 10.49 12.86 -10.42
N LYS A 73 9.41 12.10 -10.27
CA LYS A 73 9.30 10.72 -10.68
C LYS A 73 7.98 10.53 -11.41
N ASP A 74 8.08 9.92 -12.57
CA ASP A 74 6.94 9.52 -13.38
C ASP A 74 6.17 8.45 -12.61
N ILE A 75 4.86 8.67 -12.49
CA ILE A 75 3.91 7.69 -11.97
C ILE A 75 2.98 7.43 -13.13
N CYS A 76 2.91 6.20 -13.64
CA CYS A 76 2.02 5.91 -14.76
C CYS A 76 0.58 6.36 -14.45
N VAL A 77 -0.14 6.85 -15.47
CA VAL A 77 -1.56 7.25 -15.39
C VAL A 77 -2.35 6.12 -14.75
N PRO A 78 -3.27 6.39 -13.82
CA PRO A 78 -3.78 5.33 -12.99
C PRO A 78 -4.78 4.48 -13.79
N VAL A 79 -4.90 3.25 -13.32
CA VAL A 79 -5.86 2.27 -13.79
C VAL A 79 -7.28 2.77 -13.57
N ILE A 80 -8.16 2.48 -14.54
CA ILE A 80 -9.60 2.60 -14.32
C ILE A 80 -10.15 1.20 -14.04
N TRP A 81 -10.47 0.94 -12.78
CA TRP A 81 -11.13 -0.29 -12.34
C TRP A 81 -12.63 -0.20 -12.63
N ARG A 82 -13.23 -1.26 -13.17
CA ARG A 82 -14.66 -1.38 -13.46
C ARG A 82 -15.14 -2.78 -13.07
N ASP A 83 -16.44 -2.88 -12.80
CA ASP A 83 -17.09 -4.18 -12.54
C ASP A 83 -16.94 -5.11 -13.76
N PRO A 84 -16.32 -6.29 -13.61
CA PRO A 84 -16.16 -7.24 -14.71
C PRO A 84 -17.51 -7.75 -15.22
N ALA A 85 -17.69 -7.81 -16.55
CA ALA A 85 -18.90 -8.39 -17.14
C ALA A 85 -19.01 -9.90 -16.85
N ASN A 86 -17.88 -10.59 -16.74
CA ASN A 86 -17.80 -12.01 -16.41
C ASN A 86 -16.39 -12.39 -15.91
N HIS A 87 -16.23 -13.61 -15.38
CA HIS A 87 -14.96 -14.10 -14.83
C HIS A 87 -14.08 -14.89 -15.81
N ILE A 88 -14.43 -14.92 -17.10
CA ILE A 88 -13.76 -15.70 -18.13
C ILE A 88 -12.76 -14.83 -18.90
N ASP A 89 -13.23 -13.71 -19.46
CA ASP A 89 -12.45 -12.87 -20.37
C ASP A 89 -12.45 -11.37 -20.03
N ASP A 90 -13.22 -10.95 -19.01
CA ASP A 90 -13.31 -9.56 -18.56
C ASP A 90 -13.06 -9.44 -17.05
N CYS A 91 -12.34 -10.37 -16.43
CA CYS A 91 -11.97 -10.26 -15.02
C CYS A 91 -10.46 -10.26 -14.86
N TYR A 92 -9.91 -9.08 -14.56
CA TYR A 92 -8.47 -8.87 -14.40
C TYR A 92 -7.84 -9.89 -13.45
N PHE A 93 -8.48 -10.12 -12.30
CA PHE A 93 -7.98 -11.03 -11.29
C PHE A 93 -8.00 -12.50 -11.72
N CYS A 94 -8.96 -12.92 -12.53
CA CYS A 94 -9.02 -14.30 -13.04
C CYS A 94 -8.04 -14.53 -14.19
N MET A 95 -7.81 -13.50 -15.01
CA MET A 95 -6.95 -13.59 -16.20
C MET A 95 -5.47 -13.56 -15.85
N VAL A 96 -5.08 -12.88 -14.76
CA VAL A 96 -3.70 -12.96 -14.29
C VAL A 96 -3.44 -14.37 -13.71
N PRO A 97 -2.41 -15.09 -14.17
CA PRO A 97 -2.13 -16.46 -13.73
C PRO A 97 -2.15 -16.62 -12.21
N ALA A 98 -2.78 -17.71 -11.76
CA ALA A 98 -3.12 -17.93 -10.36
C ALA A 98 -1.95 -17.73 -9.40
N ALA A 99 -2.22 -16.94 -8.36
CA ALA A 99 -1.39 -16.68 -7.20
C ALA A 99 -1.28 -17.84 -6.22
N SER A 100 -1.68 -19.04 -6.62
CA SER A 100 -1.79 -20.21 -5.76
C SER A 100 -0.44 -20.85 -5.41
N GLY A 101 0.65 -20.09 -5.46
CA GLY A 101 1.98 -20.56 -5.08
C GLY A 101 2.87 -19.42 -4.56
N VAL A 102 3.96 -19.78 -3.91
CA VAL A 102 4.98 -18.81 -3.47
C VAL A 102 5.50 -18.08 -4.70
N PHE A 103 5.09 -16.83 -4.86
CA PHE A 103 5.63 -15.97 -5.89
C PHE A 103 7.05 -15.61 -5.57
N THR A 104 7.94 -15.78 -6.54
CA THR A 104 9.29 -15.24 -6.46
C THR A 104 9.35 -13.95 -7.28
N LYS A 105 10.28 -13.06 -6.94
CA LYS A 105 10.53 -11.85 -7.75
C LYS A 105 10.78 -12.17 -9.22
N LYS A 106 11.37 -13.34 -9.54
CA LYS A 106 11.61 -13.79 -10.91
C LYS A 106 10.29 -14.07 -11.65
N LYS A 107 9.39 -14.84 -11.04
CA LYS A 107 8.07 -15.14 -11.62
C LYS A 107 7.23 -13.87 -11.79
N LYS A 108 7.30 -12.91 -10.86
CA LYS A 108 6.55 -11.65 -10.99
C LYS A 108 6.91 -10.89 -12.28
N ARG A 109 8.19 -10.89 -12.69
CA ARG A 109 8.65 -10.15 -13.88
C ARG A 109 8.17 -10.76 -15.20
N THR A 110 7.77 -12.02 -15.20
CA THR A 110 7.26 -12.71 -16.40
C THR A 110 5.73 -12.68 -16.48
N ILE A 111 5.05 -12.04 -15.52
CA ILE A 111 3.59 -11.91 -15.57
C ILE A 111 3.24 -10.85 -16.60
N GLU A 112 2.44 -11.26 -17.58
CA GLU A 112 1.77 -10.34 -18.49
C GLU A 112 0.43 -9.93 -17.86
N TYR A 113 0.23 -8.62 -17.76
CA TYR A 113 -0.99 -8.05 -17.21
C TYR A 113 -1.95 -7.69 -18.35
N PRO A 114 -3.21 -8.16 -18.32
CA PRO A 114 -4.15 -7.96 -19.41
C PRO A 114 -4.60 -6.49 -19.48
N ASN A 115 -4.92 -6.02 -20.69
CA ASN A 115 -5.57 -4.74 -20.92
C ASN A 115 -7.00 -5.00 -21.39
N ILE A 116 -7.96 -4.88 -20.48
CA ILE A 116 -9.35 -5.34 -20.69
C ILE A 116 -10.35 -4.27 -20.22
N PRO A 117 -11.62 -4.33 -20.65
CA PRO A 117 -12.62 -3.36 -20.22
C PRO A 117 -12.74 -3.21 -18.70
N SER A 118 -12.65 -4.28 -17.91
CA SER A 118 -12.73 -4.18 -16.44
C SER A 118 -11.52 -3.48 -15.78
N ALA A 119 -10.36 -3.43 -16.46
CA ALA A 119 -9.11 -2.87 -15.95
C ALA A 119 -8.26 -2.40 -17.13
N LEU A 120 -8.41 -1.13 -17.48
CA LEU A 120 -7.66 -0.51 -18.56
C LEU A 120 -6.27 -0.13 -18.06
N ARG A 121 -5.24 -0.58 -18.77
CA ARG A 121 -3.86 -0.39 -18.32
C ARG A 121 -3.48 1.10 -18.23
N PRO A 122 -2.62 1.44 -17.26
CA PRO A 122 -1.96 2.72 -17.16
C PRO A 122 -1.31 3.16 -18.47
N VAL A 123 -1.57 4.41 -18.87
CA VAL A 123 -0.85 5.06 -19.96
C VAL A 123 0.42 5.70 -19.38
N SER A 124 1.57 5.49 -20.00
CA SER A 124 2.80 6.17 -19.59
C SER A 124 2.69 7.67 -19.89
N HIS A 125 3.28 8.50 -19.03
CA HIS A 125 3.48 9.91 -19.34
C HIS A 125 4.33 10.08 -20.60
N GLY A 126 4.11 11.20 -21.30
CA GLY A 126 4.79 11.54 -22.54
C GLY A 126 4.50 12.99 -22.91
N GLU A 127 4.87 13.41 -24.12
CA GLU A 127 4.68 14.81 -24.57
C GLU A 127 3.22 15.26 -24.50
N VAL A 128 2.29 14.34 -24.77
CA VAL A 128 0.84 14.59 -24.74
C VAL A 128 0.25 14.50 -23.32
N LEU A 129 0.93 13.81 -22.41
CA LEU A 129 0.51 13.60 -21.02
C LEU A 129 1.68 13.94 -20.10
N PRO A 130 1.96 15.24 -19.88
CA PRO A 130 3.06 15.65 -19.02
C PRO A 130 2.81 15.24 -17.57
N ILE A 131 3.91 15.10 -16.82
CA ILE A 131 3.84 14.86 -15.38
C ILE A 131 3.32 16.14 -14.72
N PRO A 132 2.27 16.06 -13.89
CA PRO A 132 1.74 17.22 -13.17
C PRO A 132 2.79 17.78 -12.21
N GLU A 133 2.77 19.10 -12.00
CA GLU A 133 3.61 19.72 -10.98
C GLU A 133 2.99 19.54 -9.59
N PRO A 134 3.80 19.19 -8.57
CA PRO A 134 3.30 19.07 -7.21
C PRO A 134 2.93 20.45 -6.66
N PRO A 135 1.88 20.57 -5.82
CA PRO A 135 1.49 21.85 -5.24
C PRO A 135 2.61 22.44 -4.37
N THR A 136 2.89 23.74 -4.54
CA THR A 136 3.92 24.47 -3.77
C THR A 136 3.57 24.65 -2.30
N ASP A 137 2.27 24.68 -1.97
CA ASP A 137 1.80 25.07 -0.62
C ASP A 137 1.43 23.84 0.24
N PHE A 138 1.81 22.64 -0.19
CA PHE A 138 1.41 21.42 0.49
C PHE A 138 2.22 21.17 1.76
N SER A 139 1.59 21.34 2.92
CA SER A 139 2.15 21.00 4.23
C SER A 139 1.67 19.64 4.73
N ILE A 140 2.56 18.64 4.80
CA ILE A 140 2.29 17.28 5.30
C ILE A 140 1.91 17.26 6.77
N SER A 141 2.34 18.26 7.53
CA SER A 141 1.98 18.47 8.93
C SER A 141 0.47 18.58 9.17
N SER A 142 -0.31 18.89 8.12
CA SER A 142 -1.79 18.93 8.17
C SER A 142 -2.46 17.56 8.04
N LEU A 143 -1.71 16.50 7.78
CA LEU A 143 -2.24 15.15 7.58
C LEU A 143 -1.86 14.28 8.77
N ASP A 144 -2.87 13.68 9.40
CA ASP A 144 -2.69 12.70 10.45
C ASP A 144 -1.98 11.46 9.87
N MET A 145 -0.71 11.28 10.25
CA MET A 145 0.11 10.13 9.87
C MET A 145 -0.26 8.94 10.76
N SER A 146 -1.50 8.45 10.65
CA SER A 146 -1.86 7.19 11.26
C SER A 146 -1.17 6.06 10.47
N HIS A 147 0.03 5.67 10.89
CA HIS A 147 0.61 4.40 10.49
C HIS A 147 -0.33 3.29 10.99
N ASN A 148 -1.21 2.80 10.12
CA ASN A 148 -2.00 1.61 10.41
C ASN A 148 -1.03 0.41 10.37
N SER A 149 -0.32 0.21 11.47
CA SER A 149 0.30 -1.07 11.80
C SER A 149 -0.81 -2.12 11.79
N SER A 150 -0.55 -3.20 11.08
CA SER A 150 -1.40 -4.35 10.81
C SER A 150 -2.31 -4.72 11.99
N GLN A 151 -3.62 -4.43 11.91
CA GLN A 151 -4.58 -5.13 12.75
C GLN A 151 -4.82 -6.51 12.15
N ALA A 152 -4.19 -7.52 12.75
CA ALA A 152 -4.56 -8.91 12.57
C ALA A 152 -5.98 -9.09 13.14
N SER A 153 -6.93 -9.46 12.29
CA SER A 153 -8.30 -9.74 12.68
C SER A 153 -8.33 -10.92 13.65
N THR A 154 -8.84 -10.70 14.86
CA THR A 154 -9.16 -11.72 15.84
C THR A 154 -10.33 -12.56 15.32
N SER A 155 -10.10 -13.82 14.97
CA SER A 155 -11.14 -14.83 14.83
C SER A 155 -10.94 -15.90 15.90
N ALA A 156 -11.92 -16.03 16.80
CA ALA A 156 -11.94 -17.00 17.86
C ALA A 156 -12.09 -18.43 17.34
N CYS A 157 -11.23 -19.35 17.77
CA CYS A 157 -11.54 -20.77 17.94
C CYS A 157 -10.62 -21.35 19.02
N GLY A 158 -11.23 -21.97 20.03
CA GLY A 158 -10.55 -22.46 21.23
C GLY A 158 -9.83 -23.81 21.07
N GLY A 159 -9.00 -24.13 22.06
CA GLY A 159 -8.38 -25.44 22.23
C GLY A 159 -7.05 -25.36 22.97
N SER A 160 -7.06 -25.81 24.23
CA SER A 160 -5.97 -25.88 25.22
C SER A 160 -4.68 -26.61 24.77
N LYS A 161 -3.50 -26.12 25.20
CA LYS A 161 -2.57 -26.76 26.17
C LYS A 161 -1.20 -26.07 26.15
N ASP A 162 -0.77 -25.66 27.34
CA ASP A 162 0.57 -25.61 27.92
C ASP A 162 1.77 -25.32 26.99
N ASP A 163 2.32 -24.11 27.12
CA ASP A 163 3.76 -23.85 27.20
C ASP A 163 3.95 -22.42 27.79
N ASP A 164 4.27 -22.38 29.07
CA ASP A 164 4.67 -21.18 29.80
C ASP A 164 6.09 -20.78 29.38
N ASP A 165 6.21 -19.68 28.62
CA ASP A 165 7.30 -18.69 28.70
C ASP A 165 7.16 -17.64 27.58
N PHE A 166 6.14 -16.78 27.67
CA PHE A 166 6.14 -15.49 26.98
C PHE A 166 5.47 -14.45 27.85
N TRP A 167 6.28 -13.60 28.48
CA TRP A 167 5.82 -12.44 29.22
C TRP A 167 5.10 -11.51 28.24
N CYS A 168 3.77 -11.51 28.25
CA CYS A 168 2.97 -10.47 27.65
C CYS A 168 3.28 -9.17 28.38
N PHE A 169 4.15 -8.34 27.82
CA PHE A 169 4.17 -6.93 28.18
C PHE A 169 2.84 -6.35 27.70
N ASP A 170 1.98 -6.01 28.66
CA ASP A 170 0.75 -5.29 28.44
C ASP A 170 1.10 -3.87 27.96
N GLU A 171 1.30 -3.69 26.65
CA GLU A 171 1.42 -2.36 26.06
C GLU A 171 0.04 -1.78 25.78
N THR A 172 -0.65 -1.44 26.87
CA THR A 172 -1.42 -0.19 26.91
C THR A 172 -0.45 1.00 26.98
N SER A 173 0.49 1.08 26.05
CA SER A 173 1.45 2.16 26.00
C SER A 173 1.75 2.48 24.55
N SER A 174 1.23 3.61 24.09
CA SER A 174 1.77 4.29 22.91
C SER A 174 3.31 4.28 23.01
N PRO A 175 4.06 4.07 21.91
CA PRO A 175 5.52 4.05 21.96
C PRO A 175 6.02 5.28 22.74
N HIS A 176 6.80 5.02 23.80
CA HIS A 176 7.29 6.08 24.68
C HIS A 176 8.20 7.00 23.86
N LYS A 177 7.71 8.21 23.56
CA LYS A 177 8.49 9.21 22.84
C LYS A 177 9.40 9.89 23.85
N ILE A 178 10.67 9.47 23.86
CA ILE A 178 11.70 10.05 24.73
C ILE A 178 11.74 11.56 24.49
N ILE A 179 11.49 12.33 25.55
CA ILE A 179 11.57 13.79 25.53
C ILE A 179 13.00 14.26 25.78
N SER A 180 13.32 15.50 25.40
CA SER A 180 14.70 16.01 25.46
C SER A 180 15.31 15.98 26.87
N VAL A 181 14.51 16.10 27.92
CA VAL A 181 14.97 15.97 29.31
C VAL A 181 15.40 14.52 29.60
N GLU A 182 14.56 13.57 29.24
CA GLU A 182 14.78 12.14 29.44
C GLU A 182 15.98 11.64 28.60
N LEU A 183 16.18 12.20 27.40
CA LEU A 183 17.37 11.95 26.60
C LEU A 183 18.66 12.48 27.28
N ASN A 184 18.62 13.67 27.88
CA ASN A 184 19.79 14.23 28.57
C ASN A 184 20.12 13.46 29.86
N ASP A 185 19.09 12.96 30.56
CA ASP A 185 19.27 12.11 31.73
C ASP A 185 19.90 10.77 31.32
N LEU A 186 19.42 10.14 30.24
CA LEU A 186 20.03 8.92 29.69
C LEU A 186 21.49 9.11 29.24
N VAL A 187 21.81 10.25 28.62
CA VAL A 187 23.21 10.56 28.23
C VAL A 187 24.11 10.69 29.45
N ARG A 188 23.60 11.24 30.55
CA ARG A 188 24.35 11.38 31.82
C ARG A 188 24.48 10.03 32.53
N ASP A 189 23.41 9.25 32.59
CA ASP A 189 23.37 8.00 33.35
C ASP A 189 24.16 6.87 32.67
N LEU A 190 24.33 6.95 31.34
CA LEU A 190 25.10 5.99 30.54
C LEU A 190 26.53 6.49 30.20
N ASP A 191 26.97 7.61 30.76
CA ASP A 191 28.27 8.24 30.50
C ASP A 191 28.60 8.39 28.99
N LEU A 192 27.58 8.70 28.18
CA LEU A 192 27.75 8.81 26.73
C LEU A 192 28.41 10.14 26.38
N SER A 193 29.60 10.09 25.78
CA SER A 193 30.25 11.30 25.28
C SER A 193 29.44 11.88 24.12
N LYS A 194 29.03 13.14 24.22
CA LYS A 194 28.50 13.90 23.08
C LYS A 194 29.63 14.08 22.07
N SER A 195 29.71 13.23 21.05
CA SER A 195 30.61 13.47 19.92
C SER A 195 30.17 14.75 19.22
N LYS A 196 31.15 15.60 18.93
CA LYS A 196 31.00 16.96 18.39
C LYS A 196 30.72 16.95 16.89
#